data_AF-A0A1I2Y6B3-F1
#
_entry.id   AF-A0A1I2Y6B3-F1
#
_cell.length_a   1.000
_cell.length_b   1.000
_cell.length_c   1.000
_cell.angle_alpha   90.00
_cell.angle_beta   90.00
_cell.angle_gamma   90.00
#
_symmetry.space_group_name_H-M   'P 1'
#
loop_
_entity.id
_entity.type
_entity.pdbx_description
1 polymer ?
#
loop_
_entity_poly.entity_id
_entity_poly.type
_entity_poly.pdbx_seq_one_letter_code
_entity_poly.pdbx_strand_id
1 'polypeptide(L)'
;MRLNEDSYRKRVRAGWLGKCIGGNLGAIPECLKKRSYFLKPEDFMPEKMLANDDLDLQLVWLQVLLDKGLSFTSDDLMEEFIKCYPANPNEYGYGKRNYRRGIKPPVSGTFANEFFMNSMGCPIRAEIWAMICPGRPEKGIELAYRDGCLDHGEESIYAEQYITALESLSFMSQDRPMLIKKAMEYIPETSRIYHVISDVSGAFEKGAELEKVMDYLETEYGDVDCSISFYNIGVIVLALLYGNGEFEKTITLAVNCGYDTDCTAATLGAVLGIMYGEEIFGKKWLGYCGEEIITGCINLHYDILTIDKLSRVTCNFGIETDLQECGKEQADSFRMDYVGLPEIGPAKTAEIQVKLPLSPAGEENELVWDVPDGLKMDKGRLEKTEKGTEYFYMVHMEETVRCLSDHYVIKASLKDTDGKTSRIQSIGLAGVQPFRILGPFWDMFDWKKVSEEERINQKMYFPFPEHKIFRYLSLAEAHNNFAFLNREYISEDFDSGAFSNYFDAGKKYYAGEDSLRIDEMFGYKGPCCIYALQKLCLKTDEEVQFHIGSTTPFKLWVNGKEVYAMEDCKGYSPYNDLVNSRLKKGENQIVLKLLRFSEGQKLTFVIREAPFEHTGQIKTDQCWLL
;
A
#
# COMPACT_ATOMS: atom_id res chain seq x y z
N MET A 1 -24.62 21.67 -19.52
CA MET A 1 -25.48 22.61 -18.76
C MET A 1 -24.59 23.28 -17.73
N ARG A 2 -24.54 24.62 -17.63
CA ARG A 2 -23.64 25.30 -16.69
C ARG A 2 -24.35 25.36 -15.33
N LEU A 3 -23.74 24.84 -14.26
CA LEU A 3 -24.31 24.99 -12.92
C LEU A 3 -24.42 26.47 -12.57
N ASN A 4 -25.48 26.83 -11.86
CA ASN A 4 -25.55 28.12 -11.19
C ASN A 4 -24.51 28.14 -10.05
N GLU A 5 -23.74 29.22 -9.92
CA GLU A 5 -22.66 29.33 -8.92
C GLU A 5 -23.16 29.18 -7.47
N ASP A 6 -24.32 29.76 -7.12
CA ASP A 6 -24.93 29.62 -5.79
C ASP A 6 -25.33 28.16 -5.52
N SER A 7 -25.89 27.49 -6.53
CA SER A 7 -26.22 26.07 -6.45
C SER A 7 -24.96 25.21 -6.30
N TYR A 8 -23.89 25.51 -7.05
CA TYR A 8 -22.61 24.84 -6.92
C TYR A 8 -22.02 25.00 -5.52
N ARG A 9 -21.94 26.23 -5.00
CA ARG A 9 -21.40 26.52 -3.66
C ARG A 9 -22.14 25.78 -2.55
N LYS A 10 -23.47 25.78 -2.59
CA LYS A 10 -24.30 25.05 -1.63
C LYS A 10 -24.06 23.54 -1.67
N ARG A 11 -23.85 22.99 -2.87
CA ARG A 11 -23.67 21.54 -3.06
C ARG A 11 -22.26 21.07 -2.72
N VAL A 12 -21.23 21.88 -2.96
CA VAL A 12 -19.87 21.63 -2.43
C VAL A 12 -19.90 21.60 -0.91
N ARG A 13 -20.54 22.60 -0.29
CA ARG A 13 -20.70 22.63 1.16
C ARG A 13 -21.46 21.42 1.70
N ALA A 14 -22.57 21.06 1.08
CA ALA A 14 -23.34 19.88 1.44
C ALA A 14 -22.52 18.59 1.29
N GLY A 15 -21.65 18.50 0.27
CA GLY A 15 -20.73 17.38 0.12
C GLY A 15 -19.73 17.27 1.28
N TRP A 16 -19.09 18.38 1.67
CA TRP A 16 -18.19 18.39 2.84
C TRP A 16 -18.91 18.04 4.15
N LEU A 17 -20.11 18.59 4.39
CA LEU A 17 -20.94 18.22 5.53
C LEU A 17 -21.27 16.72 5.50
N GLY A 18 -21.67 16.22 4.33
CA GLY A 18 -21.98 14.81 4.13
C GLY A 18 -20.82 13.90 4.45
N LYS A 19 -19.62 14.25 3.98
CA LYS A 19 -18.38 13.52 4.29
C LYS A 19 -18.11 13.49 5.80
N CYS A 20 -18.17 14.64 6.47
CA CYS A 20 -17.95 14.74 7.91
C CYS A 20 -18.96 13.91 8.71
N ILE A 21 -20.26 14.08 8.41
CA ILE A 21 -21.34 13.36 9.10
C ILE A 21 -21.20 11.86 8.85
N GLY A 22 -21.06 11.46 7.58
CA GLY A 22 -20.96 10.06 7.17
C GLY A 22 -19.79 9.34 7.81
N GLY A 23 -18.57 9.89 7.68
CA GLY A 23 -17.37 9.31 8.27
C GLY A 23 -17.49 9.16 9.78
N ASN A 24 -18.05 10.16 10.46
CA ASN A 24 -18.28 10.07 11.89
C ASN A 24 -19.31 9.02 12.28
N LEU A 25 -20.38 8.87 11.51
CA LEU A 25 -21.35 7.80 11.74
C LEU A 25 -20.69 6.43 11.59
N GLY A 26 -19.82 6.21 10.61
CA GLY A 26 -19.16 4.93 10.42
C GLY A 26 -17.94 4.66 11.31
N ALA A 27 -17.46 5.61 12.11
CA ALA A 27 -16.19 5.51 12.84
C ALA A 27 -16.15 4.46 13.96
N ILE A 28 -17.22 4.27 14.74
CA ILE A 28 -17.23 3.27 15.82
C ILE A 28 -17.18 1.82 15.29
N PRO A 29 -17.99 1.44 14.28
CA PRO A 29 -17.98 0.09 13.72
C PRO A 29 -16.87 -0.16 12.69
N GLU A 30 -15.95 0.79 12.50
CA GLU A 30 -14.83 0.68 11.57
C GLU A 30 -14.04 -0.62 11.80
N CYS A 31 -13.60 -1.24 10.70
CA CYS A 31 -12.87 -2.51 10.66
C CYS A 31 -13.65 -3.75 11.17
N LEU A 32 -14.94 -3.63 11.52
CA LEU A 32 -15.79 -4.78 11.77
C LEU A 32 -16.16 -5.47 10.45
N LYS A 33 -15.34 -6.43 10.02
CA LYS A 33 -15.52 -7.18 8.75
C LYS A 33 -16.77 -8.07 8.67
N LYS A 34 -17.56 -8.17 9.75
CA LYS A 34 -18.80 -8.95 9.76
C LYS A 34 -19.99 -8.02 9.62
N ARG A 35 -21.08 -8.56 9.05
CA ARG A 35 -22.34 -7.84 9.03
C ARG A 35 -22.79 -7.46 10.42
N SER A 36 -23.29 -6.25 10.50
CA SER A 36 -23.98 -5.72 11.66
C SER A 36 -25.49 -5.67 11.41
N TYR A 37 -26.24 -5.40 12.47
CA TYR A 37 -27.71 -5.37 12.43
C TYR A 37 -28.27 -4.15 13.16
N PHE A 38 -27.63 -3.01 12.95
CA PHE A 38 -28.10 -1.73 13.46
C PHE A 38 -29.39 -1.33 12.74
N LEU A 39 -30.31 -0.70 13.46
CA LEU A 39 -31.60 -0.28 12.92
C LEU A 39 -31.56 1.17 12.41
N LYS A 40 -30.69 1.99 13.01
CA LYS A 40 -30.55 3.41 12.70
C LYS A 40 -29.17 3.95 13.09
N PRO A 41 -28.75 5.13 12.59
CA PRO A 41 -27.42 5.64 12.88
C PRO A 41 -27.14 5.92 14.36
N GLU A 42 -28.16 6.24 15.17
CA GLU A 42 -27.98 6.43 16.61
C GLU A 42 -27.55 5.17 17.38
N ASP A 43 -27.67 3.98 16.78
CA ASP A 43 -27.26 2.74 17.43
C ASP A 43 -25.72 2.59 17.45
N PHE A 44 -25.01 3.35 16.61
CA PHE A 44 -23.55 3.24 16.41
C PHE A 44 -22.82 4.58 16.28
N MET A 45 -23.52 5.71 16.24
CA MET A 45 -22.88 7.03 16.18
C MET A 45 -22.03 7.31 17.43
N PRO A 46 -20.86 7.97 17.30
CA PRO A 46 -20.13 8.46 18.45
C PRO A 46 -20.86 9.62 19.12
N GLU A 47 -20.59 9.82 20.41
CA GLU A 47 -21.22 10.89 21.20
C GLU A 47 -20.84 12.29 20.70
N LYS A 48 -19.67 12.41 20.05
CA LYS A 48 -19.10 13.64 19.52
C LYS A 48 -18.41 13.34 18.20
N MET A 49 -18.27 14.38 17.39
CA MET A 49 -17.40 14.33 16.22
C MET A 49 -15.97 13.95 16.63
N LEU A 50 -15.36 13.06 15.87
CA LEU A 50 -14.00 12.55 15.96
C LEU A 50 -13.21 13.02 14.74
N ALA A 51 -11.89 13.05 14.89
CA ALA A 51 -10.99 13.19 13.75
C ALA A 51 -11.07 11.94 12.85
N ASN A 52 -10.91 12.15 11.55
CA ASN A 52 -10.93 11.08 10.55
C ASN A 52 -9.97 11.44 9.40
N ASP A 53 -9.18 10.48 8.93
CA ASP A 53 -8.20 10.68 7.88
C ASP A 53 -8.81 10.95 6.49
N ASP A 54 -10.04 10.46 6.25
CA ASP A 54 -10.86 10.75 5.07
C ASP A 54 -10.87 12.25 4.72
N LEU A 55 -11.01 13.10 5.74
CA LEU A 55 -11.03 14.54 5.58
C LEU A 55 -9.64 15.15 5.76
N ASP A 56 -8.85 14.67 6.72
CA ASP A 56 -7.54 15.25 7.04
C ASP A 56 -6.63 15.32 5.79
N LEU A 57 -6.59 14.26 4.98
CA LEU A 57 -5.74 14.22 3.78
C LEU A 57 -6.22 15.20 2.69
N GLN A 58 -7.53 15.40 2.56
CA GLN A 58 -8.06 16.36 1.60
C GLN A 58 -7.79 17.82 2.03
N LEU A 59 -7.67 18.09 3.33
CA LEU A 59 -7.18 19.38 3.81
C LEU A 59 -5.72 19.60 3.42
N VAL A 60 -4.88 18.56 3.42
CA VAL A 60 -3.49 18.63 2.93
C VAL A 60 -3.46 18.96 1.44
N TRP A 61 -4.29 18.30 0.62
CA TRP A 61 -4.44 18.60 -0.82
C TRP A 61 -4.88 20.03 -1.09
N LEU A 62 -5.76 20.58 -0.26
CA LEU A 62 -6.17 21.97 -0.39
C LEU A 62 -5.01 22.95 -0.13
N GLN A 63 -4.07 22.63 0.76
CA GLN A 63 -2.87 23.45 0.94
C GLN A 63 -1.97 23.42 -0.29
N VAL A 64 -1.79 22.25 -0.91
CA VAL A 64 -1.02 22.14 -2.15
C VAL A 64 -1.66 22.98 -3.25
N LEU A 65 -2.99 22.96 -3.36
CA LEU A 65 -3.73 23.82 -4.28
C LEU A 65 -3.52 25.32 -3.96
N LEU A 66 -3.54 25.72 -2.69
CA LEU A 66 -3.30 27.11 -2.26
C LEU A 66 -1.86 27.57 -2.59
N ASP A 67 -0.88 26.69 -2.45
CA ASP A 67 0.54 27.00 -2.70
C ASP A 67 0.91 26.98 -4.19
N LYS A 68 0.35 26.03 -4.95
CA LYS A 68 0.80 25.69 -6.32
C LYS A 68 -0.27 25.89 -7.40
N GLY A 69 -1.52 26.17 -7.04
CA GLY A 69 -2.65 26.20 -7.97
C GLY A 69 -2.88 24.84 -8.63
N LEU A 70 -3.48 24.83 -9.82
CA LEU A 70 -3.80 23.61 -10.59
C LEU A 70 -2.60 22.98 -11.32
N SER A 71 -1.38 23.51 -11.11
CA SER A 71 -0.16 23.06 -11.79
C SER A 71 0.73 22.15 -10.93
N PHE A 72 0.21 21.64 -9.82
CA PHE A 72 0.93 20.72 -8.95
C PHE A 72 1.23 19.37 -9.63
N THR A 73 2.28 18.72 -9.14
CA THR A 73 2.71 17.36 -9.52
C THR A 73 2.42 16.37 -8.40
N SER A 74 2.51 15.07 -8.70
CA SER A 74 2.46 14.02 -7.67
C SER A 74 3.60 14.15 -6.65
N ASP A 75 4.77 14.65 -7.05
CA ASP A 75 5.86 14.94 -6.11
C ASP A 75 5.45 16.05 -5.12
N ASP A 76 4.79 17.12 -5.57
CA ASP A 76 4.30 18.19 -4.68
C ASP A 76 3.30 17.64 -3.64
N LEU A 77 2.40 16.75 -4.07
CA LEU A 77 1.46 16.08 -3.17
C LEU A 77 2.20 15.20 -2.16
N MET A 78 3.11 14.33 -2.61
CA MET A 78 3.84 13.44 -1.71
C MET A 78 4.71 14.19 -0.68
N GLU A 79 5.36 15.28 -1.11
CA GLU A 79 6.16 16.12 -0.23
C GLU A 79 5.32 16.76 0.86
N GLU A 80 4.16 17.34 0.51
CA GLU A 80 3.26 17.93 1.49
C GLU A 80 2.60 16.86 2.37
N PHE A 81 2.29 15.68 1.82
CA PHE A 81 1.78 14.53 2.58
C PHE A 81 2.75 14.07 3.66
N ILE A 82 4.03 13.90 3.32
CA ILE A 82 5.08 13.54 4.29
C ILE A 82 5.27 14.63 5.35
N LYS A 83 5.21 15.90 4.94
CA LYS A 83 5.40 17.05 5.82
C LYS A 83 4.24 17.25 6.81
N CYS A 84 3.01 17.12 6.32
CA CYS A 84 1.82 17.43 7.11
C CYS A 84 1.29 16.22 7.89
N TYR A 85 1.45 15.00 7.39
CA TYR A 85 0.89 13.79 7.98
C TYR A 85 2.00 12.84 8.47
N PRO A 86 2.43 12.93 9.75
CA PRO A 86 3.54 12.14 10.26
C PRO A 86 3.25 10.64 10.41
N ALA A 87 1.97 10.24 10.52
CA ALA A 87 1.59 8.84 10.67
C ALA A 87 1.85 8.01 9.40
N ASN A 88 2.14 6.72 9.60
CA ASN A 88 2.57 5.80 8.55
C ASN A 88 1.81 4.45 8.63
N PRO A 89 0.47 4.45 8.75
CA PRO A 89 -0.31 3.21 8.67
C PRO A 89 -0.24 2.64 7.26
N ASN A 90 -0.39 1.31 7.15
CA ASN A 90 -0.71 0.60 5.91
C ASN A 90 0.01 1.15 4.66
N GLU A 91 -0.70 1.37 3.56
CA GLU A 91 -0.21 1.87 2.28
C GLU A 91 0.44 3.26 2.37
N TYR A 92 -0.03 4.15 3.25
CA TYR A 92 0.60 5.46 3.47
C TYR A 92 2.06 5.29 3.88
N GLY A 93 2.33 4.33 4.77
CA GLY A 93 3.67 4.00 5.22
C GLY A 93 4.56 3.43 4.11
N TYR A 94 4.01 2.59 3.24
CA TYR A 94 4.71 2.02 2.09
C TYR A 94 5.06 3.09 1.05
N GLY A 95 4.10 3.92 0.65
CA GLY A 95 4.28 5.03 -0.28
C GLY A 95 5.34 6.03 0.21
N LYS A 96 5.21 6.51 1.45
CA LYS A 96 6.17 7.45 2.06
C LYS A 96 7.57 6.85 2.20
N ARG A 97 7.69 5.57 2.58
CA ARG A 97 9.00 4.89 2.61
C ARG A 97 9.63 4.90 1.23
N ASN A 98 8.90 4.44 0.23
CA ASN A 98 9.43 4.31 -1.13
C ASN A 98 9.87 5.70 -1.64
N TYR A 99 9.09 6.74 -1.39
CA TYR A 99 9.47 8.11 -1.71
C TYR A 99 10.76 8.57 -1.02
N ARG A 100 10.92 8.29 0.28
CA ARG A 100 12.16 8.58 1.03
C ARG A 100 13.38 7.85 0.47
N ARG A 101 13.20 6.70 -0.18
CA ARG A 101 14.27 5.96 -0.91
C ARG A 101 14.57 6.58 -2.29
N GLY A 102 13.88 7.64 -2.70
CA GLY A 102 13.94 8.23 -4.03
C GLY A 102 13.06 7.53 -5.06
N ILE A 103 12.26 6.53 -4.65
CA ILE A 103 11.32 5.84 -5.54
C ILE A 103 10.08 6.72 -5.71
N LYS A 104 9.92 7.27 -6.90
CA LYS A 104 8.87 8.25 -7.22
C LYS A 104 7.54 7.58 -7.63
N PRO A 105 6.40 8.28 -7.51
CA PRO A 105 5.13 7.84 -8.10
C PRO A 105 5.27 7.56 -9.60
N PRO A 106 4.55 6.57 -10.16
CA PRO A 106 3.56 5.70 -9.51
C PRO A 106 4.19 4.49 -8.78
N VAL A 107 5.50 4.24 -8.94
CA VAL A 107 6.16 3.05 -8.40
C VAL A 107 6.21 3.08 -6.87
N SER A 108 6.17 4.27 -6.27
CA SER A 108 6.07 4.42 -4.81
C SER A 108 4.84 3.72 -4.22
N GLY A 109 3.71 3.69 -4.92
CA GLY A 109 2.48 3.06 -4.43
C GLY A 109 2.41 1.55 -4.57
N THR A 110 3.26 0.94 -5.40
CA THR A 110 3.20 -0.49 -5.72
C THR A 110 4.38 -1.30 -5.21
N PHE A 111 5.58 -0.70 -5.18
CA PHE A 111 6.79 -1.44 -4.83
C PHE A 111 6.78 -1.94 -3.38
N ALA A 112 6.89 -3.26 -3.21
CA ALA A 112 6.79 -3.94 -1.92
C ALA A 112 5.52 -3.59 -1.13
N ASN A 113 4.41 -3.21 -1.81
CA ASN A 113 3.11 -2.87 -1.21
C ASN A 113 2.00 -3.87 -1.61
N GLU A 114 2.35 -5.14 -1.81
CA GLU A 114 1.41 -6.15 -2.37
C GLU A 114 0.12 -6.32 -1.54
N PHE A 115 0.16 -6.06 -0.23
CA PHE A 115 -0.99 -6.26 0.66
C PHE A 115 -1.97 -5.07 0.65
N PHE A 116 -1.47 -3.83 0.65
CA PHE A 116 -2.31 -2.62 0.82
C PHE A 116 -2.46 -1.77 -0.46
N MET A 117 -1.77 -2.07 -1.55
CA MET A 117 -1.86 -1.24 -2.77
C MET A 117 -3.28 -1.13 -3.36
N ASN A 118 -4.20 -2.02 -2.98
CA ASN A 118 -5.59 -2.02 -3.45
C ASN A 118 -6.59 -1.59 -2.37
N SER A 119 -6.13 -0.96 -1.28
CA SER A 119 -6.97 -0.51 -0.15
C SER A 119 -7.71 0.82 -0.44
N MET A 120 -8.53 1.31 0.49
CA MET A 120 -9.41 2.47 0.33
C MET A 120 -8.71 3.83 0.48
N GLY A 121 -7.45 3.87 0.91
CA GLY A 121 -6.77 5.09 1.31
C GLY A 121 -6.71 6.21 0.26
N CYS A 122 -6.73 5.92 -1.06
CA CYS A 122 -6.88 6.94 -2.09
C CYS A 122 -8.33 7.20 -2.53
N PRO A 123 -9.23 6.19 -2.66
CA PRO A 123 -10.66 6.43 -2.82
C PRO A 123 -11.27 7.43 -1.83
N ILE A 124 -10.85 7.42 -0.56
CA ILE A 124 -11.36 8.35 0.46
C ILE A 124 -11.01 9.82 0.19
N ARG A 125 -10.12 10.10 -0.79
CA ARG A 125 -9.61 11.43 -1.13
C ARG A 125 -10.28 12.01 -2.38
N ALA A 126 -11.19 11.27 -3.01
CA ALA A 126 -11.82 11.61 -4.28
C ALA A 126 -12.67 12.89 -4.27
N GLU A 127 -13.30 13.23 -3.13
CA GLU A 127 -14.29 14.31 -3.04
C GLU A 127 -13.72 15.68 -3.46
N ILE A 128 -12.50 16.01 -3.05
CA ILE A 128 -11.85 17.28 -3.41
C ILE A 128 -11.72 17.41 -4.94
N TRP A 129 -11.32 16.34 -5.63
CA TRP A 129 -11.11 16.34 -7.07
C TRP A 129 -12.43 16.48 -7.81
N ALA A 130 -13.49 15.82 -7.33
CA ALA A 130 -14.83 15.95 -7.87
C ALA A 130 -15.41 17.35 -7.67
N MET A 131 -15.24 17.92 -6.48
CA MET A 131 -15.80 19.22 -6.12
C MET A 131 -15.12 20.37 -6.85
N ILE A 132 -13.82 20.29 -7.17
CA ILE A 132 -13.18 21.29 -8.03
C ILE A 132 -13.38 21.03 -9.53
N CYS A 133 -13.94 19.88 -9.92
CA CYS A 133 -14.27 19.54 -11.30
C CYS A 133 -15.77 19.21 -11.49
N PRO A 134 -16.72 20.07 -11.08
CA PRO A 134 -18.15 19.75 -11.11
C PRO A 134 -18.66 19.55 -12.55
N GLY A 135 -19.24 18.38 -12.83
CA GLY A 135 -19.74 18.01 -14.16
C GLY A 135 -18.65 17.84 -15.23
N ARG A 136 -17.39 17.69 -14.81
CA ARG A 136 -16.18 17.51 -15.65
C ARG A 136 -15.33 16.34 -15.14
N PRO A 137 -15.91 15.13 -15.09
CA PRO A 137 -15.24 13.95 -14.55
C PRO A 137 -13.89 13.69 -15.22
N GLU A 138 -13.73 13.98 -16.52
CA GLU A 138 -12.48 13.81 -17.25
C GLU A 138 -11.30 14.57 -16.63
N LYS A 139 -11.54 15.78 -16.09
CA LYS A 139 -10.50 16.55 -15.38
C LYS A 139 -10.28 16.03 -13.97
N GLY A 140 -11.35 15.62 -13.29
CA GLY A 140 -11.28 15.10 -11.93
C GLY A 140 -10.43 13.82 -11.87
N ILE A 141 -10.65 12.88 -12.79
CA ILE A 141 -9.93 11.60 -12.79
C ILE A 141 -8.42 11.73 -13.08
N GLU A 142 -8.01 12.80 -13.77
CA GLU A 142 -6.58 13.11 -13.98
C GLU A 142 -5.93 13.57 -12.67
N LEU A 143 -6.64 14.36 -11.85
CA LEU A 143 -6.16 14.80 -10.55
C LEU A 143 -6.17 13.65 -9.53
N ALA A 144 -7.22 12.84 -9.55
CA ALA A 144 -7.30 11.60 -8.77
C ALA A 144 -6.15 10.63 -9.10
N TYR A 145 -5.76 10.50 -10.37
CA TYR A 145 -4.57 9.69 -10.72
C TYR A 145 -3.29 10.24 -10.08
N ARG A 146 -3.09 11.57 -10.08
CA ARG A 146 -1.92 12.20 -9.48
C ARG A 146 -1.85 11.96 -7.96
N ASP A 147 -3.01 11.88 -7.32
CA ASP A 147 -3.18 11.55 -5.89
C ASP A 147 -3.03 10.05 -5.61
N GLY A 148 -3.80 9.18 -6.24
CA GLY A 148 -3.78 7.76 -5.90
C GLY A 148 -2.44 7.08 -6.17
N CYS A 149 -1.69 7.51 -7.18
CA CYS A 149 -0.41 6.89 -7.53
C CYS A 149 0.72 7.13 -6.50
N LEU A 150 0.48 7.93 -5.46
CA LEU A 150 1.44 8.18 -4.40
C LEU A 150 1.72 6.92 -3.58
N ASP A 151 0.66 6.21 -3.21
CA ASP A 151 0.65 5.12 -2.23
C ASP A 151 -0.14 3.88 -2.67
N HIS A 152 -0.86 3.91 -3.80
CA HIS A 152 -1.68 2.79 -4.29
C HIS A 152 -1.28 2.27 -5.68
N GLY A 153 -1.84 1.10 -6.01
CA GLY A 153 -1.81 0.48 -7.33
C GLY A 153 -3.06 0.77 -8.16
N GLU A 154 -3.06 0.28 -9.40
CA GLU A 154 -4.05 0.66 -10.43
C GLU A 154 -5.51 0.45 -10.02
N GLU A 155 -5.84 -0.68 -9.38
CA GLU A 155 -7.24 -0.97 -9.01
C GLU A 155 -7.80 0.03 -8.00
N SER A 156 -7.04 0.44 -6.99
CA SER A 156 -7.51 1.46 -6.04
C SER A 156 -7.53 2.86 -6.67
N ILE A 157 -6.59 3.16 -7.57
CA ILE A 157 -6.66 4.40 -8.38
C ILE A 157 -7.94 4.40 -9.24
N TYR A 158 -8.34 3.28 -9.83
CA TYR A 158 -9.60 3.18 -10.56
C TYR A 158 -10.81 3.39 -9.64
N ALA A 159 -10.76 2.89 -8.40
CA ALA A 159 -11.80 3.17 -7.41
C ALA A 159 -11.91 4.68 -7.10
N GLU A 160 -10.79 5.38 -6.90
CA GLU A 160 -10.77 6.83 -6.68
C GLU A 160 -11.29 7.61 -7.90
N GLN A 161 -10.86 7.22 -9.11
CA GLN A 161 -11.35 7.81 -10.36
C GLN A 161 -12.85 7.58 -10.54
N TYR A 162 -13.35 6.39 -10.19
CA TYR A 162 -14.78 6.07 -10.23
C TYR A 162 -15.58 6.96 -9.27
N ILE A 163 -15.17 7.08 -8.00
CA ILE A 163 -15.85 7.96 -7.02
C ILE A 163 -15.77 9.42 -7.48
N THR A 164 -14.61 9.86 -7.95
CA THR A 164 -14.42 11.22 -8.48
C THR A 164 -15.39 11.49 -9.64
N ALA A 165 -15.54 10.56 -10.56
CA ALA A 165 -16.47 10.68 -11.68
C ALA A 165 -17.93 10.66 -11.22
N LEU A 166 -18.29 9.75 -10.31
CA LEU A 166 -19.63 9.64 -9.73
C LEU A 166 -20.07 10.95 -9.07
N GLU A 167 -19.22 11.53 -8.23
CA GLU A 167 -19.51 12.78 -7.52
C GLU A 167 -19.51 13.99 -8.45
N SER A 168 -18.55 14.07 -9.38
CA SER A 168 -18.53 15.12 -10.39
C SER A 168 -19.82 15.13 -11.22
N LEU A 169 -20.27 13.95 -11.66
CA LEU A 169 -21.52 13.79 -12.39
C LEU A 169 -22.75 14.02 -11.52
N SER A 170 -22.67 13.80 -10.20
CA SER A 170 -23.74 14.05 -9.25
C SER A 170 -24.14 15.53 -9.23
N PHE A 171 -23.23 16.47 -9.55
CA PHE A 171 -23.58 17.88 -9.77
C PHE A 171 -24.59 18.08 -10.93
N MET A 172 -24.75 17.12 -11.84
CA MET A 172 -25.57 17.25 -13.05
C MET A 172 -26.89 16.47 -13.00
N SER A 173 -27.03 15.51 -12.10
CA SER A 173 -28.18 14.60 -12.05
C SER A 173 -28.45 14.10 -10.64
N GLN A 174 -29.68 13.66 -10.39
CA GLN A 174 -30.09 12.94 -9.18
C GLN A 174 -30.53 11.48 -9.44
N ASP A 175 -30.42 11.04 -10.70
CA ASP A 175 -30.73 9.66 -11.12
C ASP A 175 -29.55 8.73 -10.77
N ARG A 176 -29.65 8.04 -9.62
CA ARG A 176 -28.59 7.20 -9.05
C ARG A 176 -28.16 6.05 -9.96
N PRO A 177 -29.07 5.18 -10.48
CA PRO A 177 -28.68 4.14 -11.42
C PRO A 177 -27.96 4.69 -12.66
N MET A 178 -28.44 5.81 -13.21
CA MET A 178 -27.79 6.42 -14.38
C MET A 178 -26.39 6.96 -14.06
N LEU A 179 -26.21 7.60 -12.90
CA LEU A 179 -24.93 8.13 -12.44
C LEU A 179 -23.90 7.02 -12.22
N ILE A 180 -24.29 5.95 -11.52
CA ILE A 180 -23.45 4.77 -11.27
C ILE A 180 -22.93 4.21 -12.59
N LYS A 181 -23.82 4.01 -13.57
CA LYS A 181 -23.47 3.48 -14.89
C LYS A 181 -22.56 4.41 -15.68
N LYS A 182 -22.81 5.73 -15.67
CA LYS A 182 -21.98 6.69 -16.40
C LYS A 182 -20.58 6.84 -15.81
N ALA A 183 -20.45 6.79 -14.48
CA ALA A 183 -19.14 6.87 -13.83
C ALA A 183 -18.22 5.70 -14.22
N MET A 184 -18.79 4.52 -14.54
CA MET A 184 -18.03 3.38 -15.04
C MET A 184 -17.35 3.61 -16.40
N GLU A 185 -17.80 4.60 -17.20
CA GLU A 185 -17.17 4.93 -18.49
C GLU A 185 -15.75 5.51 -18.34
N TYR A 186 -15.36 5.87 -17.10
CA TYR A 186 -14.07 6.49 -16.78
C TYR A 186 -13.04 5.50 -16.21
N ILE A 187 -13.36 4.22 -16.12
CA ILE A 187 -12.46 3.16 -15.65
C ILE A 187 -12.42 1.98 -16.64
N PRO A 188 -11.35 1.17 -16.67
CA PRO A 188 -11.25 0.06 -17.61
C PRO A 188 -12.26 -1.05 -17.33
N GLU A 189 -12.92 -1.56 -18.36
CA GLU A 189 -13.87 -2.71 -18.26
C GLU A 189 -13.19 -3.99 -17.75
N THR A 190 -11.87 -4.10 -17.87
CA THR A 190 -11.08 -5.24 -17.38
C THR A 190 -10.75 -5.17 -15.90
N SER A 191 -10.98 -4.02 -15.25
CA SER A 191 -10.65 -3.82 -13.83
C SER A 191 -11.59 -4.61 -12.92
N ARG A 192 -11.08 -5.03 -11.76
CA ARG A 192 -11.90 -5.69 -10.74
C ARG A 192 -12.91 -4.72 -10.11
N ILE A 193 -12.57 -3.43 -10.03
CA ILE A 193 -13.51 -2.37 -9.65
C ILE A 193 -14.70 -2.28 -10.62
N TYR A 194 -14.48 -2.29 -11.93
CA TYR A 194 -15.58 -2.29 -12.90
C TYR A 194 -16.50 -3.50 -12.69
N HIS A 195 -15.92 -4.68 -12.48
CA HIS A 195 -16.69 -5.91 -12.27
C HIS A 195 -17.57 -5.85 -11.02
N VAL A 196 -17.06 -5.41 -9.85
CA VAL A 196 -17.89 -5.35 -8.64
C VAL A 196 -19.05 -4.38 -8.79
N ILE A 197 -18.83 -3.23 -9.44
CA ILE A 197 -19.90 -2.24 -9.69
C ILE A 197 -20.95 -2.83 -10.65
N SER A 198 -20.49 -3.52 -11.71
CA SER A 198 -21.35 -4.17 -12.70
C SER A 198 -22.21 -5.27 -12.09
N ASP A 199 -21.62 -6.10 -11.23
CA ASP A 199 -22.31 -7.21 -10.58
C ASP A 199 -23.40 -6.72 -9.62
N VAL A 200 -23.08 -5.74 -8.77
CA VAL A 200 -24.05 -5.15 -7.84
C VAL A 200 -25.17 -4.43 -8.60
N SER A 201 -24.83 -3.65 -9.62
CA SER A 201 -25.81 -2.93 -10.44
C SER A 201 -26.71 -3.89 -11.20
N GLY A 202 -26.13 -4.92 -11.82
CA GLY A 202 -26.87 -5.96 -12.55
C GLY A 202 -27.76 -6.81 -11.66
N ALA A 203 -27.36 -7.06 -10.40
CA ALA A 203 -28.21 -7.72 -9.42
C ALA A 203 -29.41 -6.84 -9.03
N PHE A 204 -29.20 -5.55 -8.80
CA PHE A 204 -30.27 -4.59 -8.52
C PHE A 204 -31.25 -4.46 -9.69
N GLU A 205 -30.77 -4.35 -10.93
CA GLU A 205 -31.63 -4.28 -12.14
C GLU A 205 -32.52 -5.51 -12.31
N LYS A 206 -32.06 -6.68 -11.87
CA LYS A 206 -32.83 -7.94 -11.87
C LYS A 206 -33.81 -8.07 -10.69
N GLY A 207 -33.83 -7.08 -9.78
CA GLY A 207 -34.67 -7.12 -8.57
C GLY A 207 -34.20 -8.16 -7.56
N ALA A 208 -32.89 -8.36 -7.41
CA ALA A 208 -32.35 -9.25 -6.39
C ALA A 208 -32.69 -8.74 -4.97
N GLU A 209 -32.87 -9.67 -4.04
CA GLU A 209 -33.02 -9.36 -2.62
C GLU A 209 -31.69 -8.86 -2.06
N LEU A 210 -31.73 -7.82 -1.22
CA LEU A 210 -30.56 -7.14 -0.67
C LEU A 210 -29.59 -8.12 0.01
N GLU A 211 -30.11 -9.04 0.81
CA GLU A 211 -29.33 -10.05 1.53
C GLU A 211 -28.51 -10.93 0.60
N LYS A 212 -29.05 -11.28 -0.58
CA LYS A 212 -28.33 -12.08 -1.58
C LYS A 212 -27.20 -11.30 -2.23
N VAL A 213 -27.36 -9.99 -2.41
CA VAL A 213 -26.30 -9.14 -2.96
C VAL A 213 -25.18 -8.96 -1.92
N MET A 214 -25.54 -8.80 -0.65
CA MET A 214 -24.55 -8.78 0.45
C MET A 214 -23.80 -10.12 0.56
N ASP A 215 -24.49 -11.27 0.46
CA ASP A 215 -23.87 -12.61 0.44
C ASP A 215 -22.89 -12.76 -0.72
N TYR A 216 -23.27 -12.24 -1.90
CA TYR A 216 -22.41 -12.27 -3.08
C TYR A 216 -21.16 -11.40 -2.91
N LEU A 217 -21.32 -10.16 -2.43
CA LEU A 217 -20.18 -9.26 -2.18
C LEU A 217 -19.18 -9.88 -1.21
N GLU A 218 -19.66 -10.46 -0.11
CA GLU A 218 -18.80 -11.12 0.88
C GLU A 218 -18.07 -12.34 0.29
N THR A 219 -18.74 -13.11 -0.56
CA THR A 219 -18.18 -14.32 -1.17
C THR A 219 -17.13 -14.01 -2.24
N GLU A 220 -17.39 -13.04 -3.12
CA GLU A 220 -16.56 -12.78 -4.31
C GLU A 220 -15.51 -11.68 -4.10
N TYR A 221 -15.78 -10.74 -3.17
CA TYR A 221 -14.95 -9.54 -2.97
C TYR A 221 -14.47 -9.34 -1.54
N GLY A 222 -14.93 -10.15 -0.57
CA GLY A 222 -14.44 -10.10 0.80
C GLY A 222 -12.94 -10.41 0.91
N ASP A 223 -12.23 -9.65 1.75
CA ASP A 223 -10.79 -9.81 2.01
C ASP A 223 -10.46 -9.83 3.51
N VAL A 224 -9.23 -10.24 3.84
CA VAL A 224 -8.66 -10.12 5.19
C VAL A 224 -8.31 -8.67 5.51
N ASP A 225 -7.96 -7.87 4.52
CA ASP A 225 -7.87 -6.41 4.63
C ASP A 225 -9.28 -5.81 4.67
N CYS A 226 -9.63 -5.18 5.80
CA CYS A 226 -10.92 -4.49 5.94
C CYS A 226 -11.03 -3.28 5.01
N SER A 227 -9.90 -2.67 4.65
CA SER A 227 -9.84 -1.50 3.79
C SER A 227 -9.80 -1.85 2.30
N ILE A 228 -9.99 -3.12 1.91
CA ILE A 228 -9.94 -3.51 0.50
C ILE A 228 -10.94 -2.72 -0.36
N SER A 229 -10.48 -2.06 -1.43
CA SER A 229 -11.34 -1.19 -2.24
C SER A 229 -12.46 -1.96 -2.95
N PHE A 230 -12.22 -3.21 -3.36
CA PHE A 230 -13.22 -4.01 -4.09
C PHE A 230 -14.53 -4.16 -3.32
N TYR A 231 -14.46 -4.60 -2.07
CA TYR A 231 -15.64 -4.80 -1.24
C TYR A 231 -16.30 -3.47 -0.89
N ASN A 232 -15.50 -2.48 -0.44
CA ASN A 232 -16.01 -1.20 0.03
C ASN A 232 -16.67 -0.37 -1.10
N ILE A 233 -16.13 -0.38 -2.33
CA ILE A 233 -16.79 0.23 -3.50
C ILE A 233 -18.09 -0.52 -3.84
N GLY A 234 -18.10 -1.85 -3.73
CA GLY A 234 -19.32 -2.64 -3.86
C GLY A 234 -20.40 -2.23 -2.83
N VAL A 235 -19.99 -1.98 -1.59
CA VAL A 235 -20.87 -1.48 -0.52
C VAL A 235 -21.42 -0.10 -0.84
N ILE A 236 -20.60 0.84 -1.34
CA ILE A 236 -21.05 2.17 -1.75
C ILE A 236 -22.13 2.07 -2.84
N VAL A 237 -21.90 1.27 -3.88
CA VAL A 237 -22.86 1.08 -4.99
C VAL A 237 -24.16 0.44 -4.47
N LEU A 238 -24.04 -0.61 -3.65
CA LEU A 238 -25.18 -1.29 -3.05
C LEU A 238 -26.00 -0.32 -2.20
N ALA A 239 -25.36 0.47 -1.34
CA ALA A 239 -26.03 1.42 -0.47
C ALA A 239 -26.72 2.55 -1.27
N LEU A 240 -26.10 3.06 -2.33
CA LEU A 240 -26.72 4.06 -3.22
C LEU A 240 -27.98 3.52 -3.91
N LEU A 241 -27.98 2.26 -4.33
CA LEU A 241 -29.10 1.64 -5.03
C LEU A 241 -30.25 1.29 -4.05
N TYR A 242 -29.96 0.53 -3.00
CA TYR A 242 -30.96 0.00 -2.05
C TYR A 242 -31.35 1.00 -0.94
N GLY A 243 -30.51 2.00 -0.67
CA GLY A 243 -30.79 3.09 0.28
C GLY A 243 -31.87 4.07 -0.19
N ASN A 244 -32.33 3.96 -1.43
CA ASN A 244 -33.42 4.75 -2.01
C ASN A 244 -33.23 6.29 -1.96
N GLY A 245 -31.99 6.77 -1.80
CA GLY A 245 -31.69 8.20 -1.70
C GLY A 245 -32.09 8.79 -0.34
N GLU A 246 -32.34 7.94 0.66
CA GLU A 246 -32.64 8.33 2.03
C GLU A 246 -31.36 8.25 2.86
N PHE A 247 -30.93 9.37 3.44
CA PHE A 247 -29.63 9.46 4.13
C PHE A 247 -29.44 8.40 5.22
N GLU A 248 -30.32 8.38 6.23
CA GLU A 248 -30.17 7.46 7.37
C GLU A 248 -30.21 5.99 6.93
N LYS A 249 -31.07 5.66 5.96
CA LYS A 249 -31.17 4.30 5.41
C LYS A 249 -29.90 3.90 4.65
N THR A 250 -29.36 4.81 3.84
CA THR A 250 -28.16 4.59 3.03
C THR A 250 -26.94 4.36 3.92
N ILE A 251 -26.73 5.22 4.93
CA ILE A 251 -25.61 5.09 5.88
C ILE A 251 -25.75 3.83 6.74
N THR A 252 -26.93 3.57 7.30
CA THR A 252 -27.16 2.36 8.12
C THR A 252 -26.91 1.10 7.31
N LEU A 253 -27.29 1.09 6.03
CA LEU A 253 -27.04 -0.04 5.15
C LEU A 253 -25.55 -0.26 4.90
N ALA A 254 -24.80 0.79 4.57
CA ALA A 254 -23.36 0.67 4.36
C ALA A 254 -22.63 0.18 5.61
N VAL A 255 -22.93 0.77 6.77
CA VAL A 255 -22.36 0.36 8.06
C VAL A 255 -22.69 -1.10 8.40
N ASN A 256 -23.90 -1.56 8.09
CA ASN A 256 -24.28 -2.95 8.31
C ASN A 256 -23.57 -3.95 7.39
N CYS A 257 -22.99 -3.51 6.27
CA CYS A 257 -22.12 -4.35 5.43
C CYS A 257 -20.75 -4.61 6.05
N GLY A 258 -20.35 -3.83 7.08
CA GLY A 258 -19.06 -3.95 7.77
C GLY A 258 -17.88 -3.42 6.94
N TYR A 259 -16.68 -3.92 7.23
CA TYR A 259 -15.41 -3.52 6.60
C TYR A 259 -15.02 -2.08 6.99
N ASP A 260 -14.84 -1.19 6.02
CA ASP A 260 -14.29 0.15 6.21
C ASP A 260 -15.46 1.15 6.27
N THR A 261 -16.12 1.17 7.42
CA THR A 261 -17.49 1.71 7.52
C THR A 261 -17.54 3.23 7.57
N ASP A 262 -16.50 3.89 8.09
CA ASP A 262 -16.41 5.34 8.08
C ASP A 262 -16.21 5.87 6.67
N CYS A 263 -15.25 5.35 5.90
CA CYS A 263 -15.00 5.84 4.57
C CYS A 263 -16.14 5.55 3.58
N THR A 264 -16.75 4.36 3.65
CA THR A 264 -17.94 4.06 2.84
C THR A 264 -19.10 5.00 3.19
N ALA A 265 -19.34 5.27 4.48
CA ALA A 265 -20.36 6.21 4.93
C ALA A 265 -20.02 7.67 4.57
N ALA A 266 -18.75 8.06 4.63
CA ALA A 266 -18.27 9.39 4.29
C ALA A 266 -18.53 9.71 2.81
N THR A 267 -18.08 8.84 1.91
CA THR A 267 -18.32 8.99 0.47
C THR A 267 -19.81 8.96 0.14
N LEU A 268 -20.60 8.08 0.76
CA LEU A 268 -22.07 8.09 0.59
C LEU A 268 -22.70 9.40 1.06
N GLY A 269 -22.24 9.93 2.18
CA GLY A 269 -22.66 11.23 2.70
C GLY A 269 -22.32 12.35 1.72
N ALA A 270 -21.10 12.36 1.19
CA ALA A 270 -20.65 13.33 0.19
C ALA A 270 -21.48 13.27 -1.09
N VAL A 271 -21.65 12.07 -1.69
CA VAL A 271 -22.49 11.85 -2.88
C VAL A 271 -23.91 12.36 -2.65
N LEU A 272 -24.57 11.96 -1.54
CA LEU A 272 -25.94 12.40 -1.24
C LEU A 272 -26.03 13.90 -0.99
N GLY A 273 -25.07 14.49 -0.29
CA GLY A 273 -24.98 15.93 -0.05
C GLY A 273 -24.80 16.71 -1.35
N ILE A 274 -23.90 16.25 -2.23
CA ILE A 274 -23.75 16.81 -3.57
C ILE A 274 -25.06 16.68 -4.32
N MET A 275 -25.70 15.51 -4.37
CA MET A 275 -26.93 15.30 -5.14
C MET A 275 -28.11 16.18 -4.67
N TYR A 276 -28.34 16.24 -3.36
CA TYR A 276 -29.60 16.70 -2.78
C TYR A 276 -29.50 17.99 -1.97
N GLY A 277 -28.28 18.50 -1.70
CA GLY A 277 -28.06 19.65 -0.83
C GLY A 277 -28.11 19.29 0.66
N GLU A 278 -27.95 20.29 1.53
CA GLU A 278 -27.91 20.10 2.99
C GLU A 278 -29.24 19.58 3.56
N GLU A 279 -30.34 19.79 2.82
CA GLU A 279 -31.69 19.39 3.21
C GLU A 279 -31.79 17.88 3.47
N ILE A 280 -30.94 17.07 2.83
CA ILE A 280 -30.94 15.61 2.98
C ILE A 280 -30.53 15.15 4.38
N PHE A 281 -29.73 15.95 5.08
CA PHE A 281 -29.25 15.64 6.43
C PHE A 281 -30.24 16.07 7.52
N GLY A 282 -31.08 17.06 7.24
CA GLY A 282 -32.01 17.62 8.22
C GLY A 282 -31.33 18.24 9.46
N LYS A 283 -32.13 18.83 10.35
CA LYS A 283 -31.60 19.59 11.51
C LYS A 283 -30.79 18.76 12.50
N LYS A 284 -31.09 17.46 12.60
CA LYS A 284 -30.43 16.52 13.51
C LYS A 284 -28.96 16.38 13.17
N TRP A 285 -28.64 15.97 11.94
CA TRP A 285 -27.28 15.68 11.52
C TRP A 285 -26.44 16.94 11.27
N LEU A 286 -27.07 18.02 10.77
CA LEU A 286 -26.42 19.33 10.70
C LEU A 286 -26.04 19.86 12.09
N GLY A 287 -26.92 19.70 13.09
CA GLY A 287 -26.64 20.07 14.47
C GLY A 287 -25.58 19.19 15.14
N TYR A 288 -25.50 17.91 14.77
CA TYR A 288 -24.48 16.98 15.24
C TYR A 288 -23.07 17.33 14.72
N CYS A 289 -22.95 17.63 13.43
CA CYS A 289 -21.68 18.00 12.80
C CYS A 289 -21.17 19.38 13.24
N GLY A 290 -22.05 20.38 13.23
CA GLY A 290 -21.64 21.77 13.43
C GLY A 290 -20.77 22.31 12.27
N GLU A 291 -20.00 23.38 12.54
CA GLU A 291 -19.13 24.03 11.54
C GLU A 291 -17.63 23.74 11.72
N GLU A 292 -17.21 23.35 12.92
CA GLU A 292 -15.79 23.14 13.25
C GLU A 292 -15.31 21.80 12.69
N ILE A 293 -14.12 21.80 12.09
CA ILE A 293 -13.48 20.57 11.61
C ILE A 293 -12.51 20.08 12.69
N ILE A 294 -12.64 18.81 13.08
CA ILE A 294 -11.77 18.14 14.03
C ILE A 294 -10.73 17.34 13.23
N THR A 295 -9.46 17.63 13.46
CA THR A 295 -8.34 16.97 12.78
C THR A 295 -7.52 16.15 13.77
N GLY A 296 -6.88 15.09 13.29
CA GLY A 296 -6.19 14.11 14.14
C GLY A 296 -4.69 14.11 13.92
N CYS A 297 -4.28 13.92 12.67
CA CYS A 297 -2.89 13.59 12.32
C CYS A 297 -2.27 14.56 11.32
N ILE A 298 -2.74 15.81 11.25
CA ILE A 298 -2.24 16.80 10.29
C ILE A 298 -1.73 18.09 10.92
N ASN A 299 -0.64 18.61 10.35
CA ASN A 299 -0.06 19.90 10.68
C ASN A 299 -0.30 20.88 9.53
N LEU A 300 -1.47 21.53 9.53
CA LEU A 300 -1.81 22.56 8.55
C LEU A 300 -1.17 23.90 8.90
N HIS A 301 -0.78 24.66 7.88
CA HIS A 301 -0.31 26.03 7.99
C HIS A 301 -1.34 27.07 7.48
N TYR A 302 -2.44 26.63 6.87
CA TYR A 302 -3.61 27.46 6.56
C TYR A 302 -4.75 27.23 7.56
N ASP A 303 -5.46 28.30 7.92
CA ASP A 303 -6.66 28.25 8.76
C ASP A 303 -7.90 27.96 7.91
N ILE A 304 -8.15 26.65 7.68
CA ILE A 304 -9.27 26.10 6.89
C ILE A 304 -10.18 25.19 7.71
N LEU A 305 -10.09 25.23 9.04
CA LEU A 305 -10.75 24.28 9.96
C LEU A 305 -12.23 24.56 10.22
N THR A 306 -12.93 25.18 9.26
CA THR A 306 -14.39 25.25 9.30
C THR A 306 -14.97 24.84 7.95
N ILE A 307 -16.16 24.23 7.98
CA ILE A 307 -16.83 23.77 6.75
C ILE A 307 -17.09 24.92 5.79
N ASP A 308 -17.49 26.11 6.28
CA ASP A 308 -17.61 27.32 5.44
C ASP A 308 -16.31 27.67 4.72
N LYS A 309 -15.19 27.76 5.45
CA LYS A 309 -13.89 28.14 4.87
C LYS A 309 -13.43 27.10 3.85
N LEU A 310 -13.46 25.82 4.23
CA LEU A 310 -13.15 24.70 3.35
C LEU A 310 -13.96 24.80 2.05
N SER A 311 -15.29 24.89 2.17
CA SER A 311 -16.20 24.98 1.02
C SER A 311 -15.89 26.16 0.12
N ARG A 312 -15.62 27.34 0.70
CA ARG A 312 -15.32 28.55 -0.07
C ARG A 312 -14.00 28.43 -0.84
N VAL A 313 -12.96 27.87 -0.22
CA VAL A 313 -11.66 27.67 -0.88
C VAL A 313 -11.80 26.63 -2.00
N THR A 314 -12.44 25.48 -1.74
CA THR A 314 -12.74 24.47 -2.77
C THR A 314 -13.51 25.09 -3.95
N CYS A 315 -14.53 25.91 -3.65
CA CYS A 315 -15.32 26.57 -4.69
C CYS A 315 -14.49 27.51 -5.57
N ASN A 316 -13.51 28.22 -5.02
CA ASN A 316 -12.66 29.12 -5.78
C ASN A 316 -11.84 28.33 -6.82
N PHE A 317 -11.30 27.17 -6.43
CA PHE A 317 -10.59 26.30 -7.37
C PHE A 317 -11.53 25.72 -8.43
N GLY A 318 -12.74 25.30 -8.08
CA GLY A 318 -13.67 24.81 -9.13
C GLY A 318 -14.12 25.88 -10.12
N ILE A 319 -14.18 27.16 -9.70
CA ILE A 319 -14.39 28.28 -10.62
C ILE A 319 -13.14 28.51 -11.50
N GLU A 320 -11.93 28.41 -10.93
CA GLU A 320 -10.69 28.52 -11.70
C GLU A 320 -10.54 27.39 -12.73
N THR A 321 -10.86 26.16 -12.36
CA THR A 321 -10.90 24.99 -13.25
C THR A 321 -11.97 25.16 -14.34
N ASP A 322 -13.05 25.92 -14.10
CA ASP A 322 -14.02 26.30 -15.14
C ASP A 322 -13.34 27.11 -16.26
N LEU A 323 -12.35 27.93 -15.90
CA LEU A 323 -11.66 28.90 -16.75
C LEU A 323 -10.35 28.40 -17.37
N GLN A 324 -9.68 27.42 -16.76
CA GLN A 324 -8.38 26.90 -17.21
C GLN A 324 -8.45 25.41 -17.63
N GLU A 325 -7.58 24.99 -18.55
CA GLU A 325 -7.21 23.58 -18.64
C GLU A 325 -6.39 23.25 -17.38
N CYS A 326 -6.72 22.15 -16.67
CA CYS A 326 -5.86 21.67 -15.59
C CYS A 326 -4.45 21.51 -16.17
N GLY A 327 -3.46 22.07 -15.48
CA GLY A 327 -2.13 22.28 -16.05
C GLY A 327 -1.62 20.99 -16.69
N LYS A 328 -1.28 21.08 -17.99
CA LYS A 328 -0.37 20.10 -18.59
C LYS A 328 0.86 20.09 -17.70
N GLU A 329 1.29 18.91 -17.25
CA GLU A 329 2.64 18.73 -16.71
C GLU A 329 3.58 19.54 -17.59
N GLN A 330 4.38 20.41 -16.97
CA GLN A 330 5.21 21.36 -17.68
C GLN A 330 6.11 20.57 -18.65
N ALA A 331 5.72 20.52 -19.92
CA ALA A 331 6.17 19.55 -20.93
C ALA A 331 7.63 19.76 -21.39
N ASP A 332 8.37 20.59 -20.66
CA ASP A 332 9.68 21.11 -21.04
C ASP A 332 10.82 20.51 -20.22
N SER A 333 10.57 19.55 -19.31
CA SER A 333 11.63 18.79 -18.61
C SER A 333 11.76 17.35 -19.12
N PHE A 334 12.97 16.83 -19.04
CA PHE A 334 13.21 15.40 -19.21
C PHE A 334 12.67 14.61 -18.00
N ARG A 335 12.29 13.36 -18.22
CA ARG A 335 11.72 12.46 -17.20
C ARG A 335 12.58 11.21 -17.06
N MET A 336 12.65 10.69 -15.84
CA MET A 336 13.30 9.41 -15.54
C MET A 336 12.24 8.43 -15.06
N ASP A 337 12.19 7.24 -15.67
CA ASP A 337 11.21 6.19 -15.38
C ASP A 337 11.91 4.85 -15.13
N TYR A 338 11.20 3.96 -14.45
CA TYR A 338 11.61 2.57 -14.21
C TYR A 338 11.13 1.69 -15.37
N VAL A 339 11.98 0.80 -15.88
CA VAL A 339 11.56 -0.24 -16.85
C VAL A 339 11.10 -1.52 -16.15
N GLY A 340 11.61 -1.78 -14.95
CA GLY A 340 11.24 -2.92 -14.12
C GLY A 340 11.19 -2.52 -12.64
N LEU A 341 11.36 -3.50 -11.75
CA LEU A 341 11.39 -3.23 -10.32
C LEU A 341 12.59 -2.34 -9.95
N PRO A 342 12.43 -1.36 -9.04
CA PRO A 342 13.47 -0.45 -8.61
C PRO A 342 14.43 -1.12 -7.62
N GLU A 343 14.96 -2.30 -7.93
CA GLU A 343 15.83 -3.07 -7.04
C GLU A 343 17.28 -3.10 -7.53
N ILE A 344 18.24 -3.04 -6.60
CA ILE A 344 19.67 -3.10 -6.93
C ILE A 344 20.45 -3.90 -5.90
N GLY A 345 21.42 -4.69 -6.36
CA GLY A 345 22.21 -5.54 -5.49
C GLY A 345 23.24 -6.40 -6.23
N PRO A 346 23.98 -7.26 -5.52
CA PRO A 346 24.86 -8.20 -6.18
C PRO A 346 24.08 -9.12 -7.12
N ALA A 347 24.52 -9.23 -8.37
CA ALA A 347 23.86 -9.99 -9.43
C ALA A 347 22.42 -9.55 -9.78
N LYS A 348 21.96 -8.39 -9.29
CA LYS A 348 20.72 -7.73 -9.71
C LYS A 348 21.07 -6.42 -10.39
N THR A 349 20.41 -6.13 -11.50
CA THR A 349 20.60 -4.91 -12.30
C THR A 349 19.28 -4.19 -12.47
N ALA A 350 19.30 -2.86 -12.45
CA ALA A 350 18.13 -2.03 -12.72
C ALA A 350 18.27 -1.36 -14.09
N GLU A 351 17.19 -1.29 -14.86
CA GLU A 351 17.15 -0.51 -16.10
C GLU A 351 16.31 0.76 -15.89
N ILE A 352 16.92 1.91 -16.18
CA ILE A 352 16.31 3.24 -16.07
C ILE A 352 16.10 3.80 -17.48
N GLN A 353 14.91 4.32 -17.72
CA GLN A 353 14.54 5.02 -18.94
C GLN A 353 14.61 6.53 -18.71
N VAL A 354 15.24 7.26 -19.62
CA VAL A 354 15.29 8.73 -19.63
C VAL A 354 14.61 9.23 -20.89
N LYS A 355 13.50 9.96 -20.72
CA LYS A 355 12.73 10.56 -21.81
C LYS A 355 13.12 12.03 -21.94
N LEU A 356 13.78 12.36 -23.04
CA LEU A 356 14.12 13.73 -23.41
C LEU A 356 13.11 14.23 -24.46
N PRO A 357 12.49 15.41 -24.29
CA PRO A 357 11.58 15.98 -25.30
C PRO A 357 12.32 16.30 -26.60
N LEU A 358 11.58 16.58 -27.67
CA LEU A 358 12.15 17.02 -28.95
C LEU A 358 13.01 18.28 -28.76
N SER A 359 14.30 18.16 -29.05
CA SER A 359 15.22 19.29 -29.06
C SER A 359 15.08 20.09 -30.38
N PRO A 360 15.21 21.43 -30.36
CA PRO A 360 15.41 22.21 -31.58
C PRO A 360 16.56 21.65 -32.44
N ALA A 361 16.46 21.76 -33.76
CA ALA A 361 17.42 21.17 -34.68
C ALA A 361 18.85 21.71 -34.43
N GLY A 362 19.75 20.84 -33.97
CA GLY A 362 21.17 21.15 -33.74
C GLY A 362 21.62 21.15 -32.27
N GLU A 363 20.73 20.94 -31.32
CA GLU A 363 21.04 20.94 -29.88
C GLU A 363 21.18 19.51 -29.33
N GLU A 364 22.41 19.09 -28.99
CA GLU A 364 22.66 17.91 -28.16
C GLU A 364 22.57 18.30 -26.68
N ASN A 365 21.49 17.88 -26.03
CA ASN A 365 21.36 18.02 -24.59
C ASN A 365 22.36 17.09 -23.86
N GLU A 366 23.32 17.66 -23.13
CA GLU A 366 24.26 16.89 -22.32
C GLU A 366 23.63 16.54 -20.96
N LEU A 367 23.48 15.24 -20.69
CA LEU A 367 23.09 14.71 -19.38
C LEU A 367 24.33 14.50 -18.51
N VAL A 368 24.39 15.19 -17.37
CA VAL A 368 25.38 14.97 -16.34
C VAL A 368 24.80 14.12 -15.23
N TRP A 369 25.54 13.08 -14.85
CA TRP A 369 25.10 12.09 -13.89
C TRP A 369 25.84 12.20 -12.57
N ASP A 370 25.10 12.14 -11.48
CA ASP A 370 25.58 11.93 -10.12
C ASP A 370 25.12 10.53 -9.71
N VAL A 371 26.03 9.57 -9.86
CA VAL A 371 25.80 8.14 -9.56
C VAL A 371 26.45 7.84 -8.21
N PRO A 372 25.70 7.29 -7.23
CA PRO A 372 26.26 6.95 -5.93
C PRO A 372 27.46 6.00 -5.98
N ASP A 373 28.37 6.14 -5.01
CA ASP A 373 29.51 5.23 -4.85
C ASP A 373 29.08 3.75 -4.81
N GLY A 374 29.80 2.90 -5.54
CA GLY A 374 29.52 1.47 -5.62
C GLY A 374 28.46 1.09 -6.65
N LEU A 375 27.88 2.05 -7.37
CA LEU A 375 27.09 1.81 -8.56
C LEU A 375 27.85 2.23 -9.82
N LYS A 376 27.64 1.46 -10.88
CA LYS A 376 28.05 1.80 -12.24
C LYS A 376 26.83 1.81 -13.13
N MET A 377 26.89 2.67 -14.14
CA MET A 377 25.78 2.87 -15.05
C MET A 377 26.29 2.91 -16.48
N ASP A 378 25.80 1.97 -17.27
CA ASP A 378 26.16 1.82 -18.67
C ASP A 378 25.04 2.36 -19.54
N LYS A 379 25.41 3.12 -20.58
CA LYS A 379 24.47 3.57 -21.60
C LYS A 379 24.06 2.36 -22.45
N GLY A 380 22.78 2.03 -22.42
CA GLY A 380 22.17 0.96 -23.20
C GLY A 380 21.64 1.46 -24.53
N ARG A 381 20.41 1.03 -24.86
CA ARG A 381 19.74 1.35 -26.14
C ARG A 381 19.19 2.78 -26.17
N LEU A 382 18.91 3.25 -27.38
CA LEU A 382 18.21 4.51 -27.65
C LEU A 382 17.05 4.26 -28.61
N GLU A 383 15.93 4.91 -28.34
CA GLU A 383 14.72 4.85 -29.17
C GLU A 383 14.24 6.27 -29.49
N LYS A 384 13.94 6.54 -30.76
CA LYS A 384 13.37 7.82 -31.19
C LYS A 384 11.87 7.67 -31.31
N THR A 385 11.12 8.55 -30.64
CA THR A 385 9.65 8.58 -30.68
C THR A 385 9.18 9.89 -31.29
N GLU A 386 7.89 9.97 -31.60
CA GLU A 386 7.27 11.23 -32.05
C GLU A 386 7.33 12.34 -30.99
N LYS A 387 7.51 11.98 -29.71
CA LYS A 387 7.55 12.89 -28.58
C LYS A 387 8.97 13.29 -28.15
N GLY A 388 10.00 12.63 -28.67
CA GLY A 388 11.37 12.92 -28.28
C GLY A 388 12.33 11.73 -28.44
N THR A 389 13.36 11.70 -27.60
CA THR A 389 14.36 10.62 -27.59
C THR A 389 14.36 9.95 -26.22
N GLU A 390 14.33 8.62 -26.23
CA GLU A 390 14.37 7.79 -25.03
C GLU A 390 15.73 7.09 -24.96
N TYR A 391 16.37 7.18 -23.79
CA TYR A 391 17.64 6.56 -23.50
C TYR A 391 17.46 5.54 -22.38
N PHE A 392 18.02 4.36 -22.55
CA PHE A 392 17.96 3.30 -21.55
C PHE A 392 19.34 3.11 -20.93
N TYR A 393 19.42 3.10 -19.61
CA TYR A 393 20.66 2.94 -18.86
C TYR A 393 20.56 1.72 -17.96
N MET A 394 21.59 0.87 -18.02
CA MET A 394 21.70 -0.29 -17.15
C MET A 394 22.56 0.05 -15.95
N VAL A 395 21.99 -0.05 -14.76
CA VAL A 395 22.67 0.16 -13.48
C VAL A 395 23.05 -1.17 -12.88
N HIS A 396 24.31 -1.30 -12.48
CA HIS A 396 24.84 -2.47 -11.82
C HIS A 396 25.64 -2.08 -10.58
N MET A 397 25.62 -2.97 -9.58
CA MET A 397 26.42 -2.80 -8.38
C MET A 397 27.84 -3.32 -8.58
N GLU A 398 28.83 -2.57 -8.11
CA GLU A 398 30.23 -2.97 -8.18
C GLU A 398 30.55 -4.15 -7.27
N GLU A 399 31.41 -5.05 -7.74
CA GLU A 399 31.85 -6.23 -6.97
C GLU A 399 32.65 -5.87 -5.69
N THR A 400 33.13 -4.63 -5.58
CA THR A 400 33.87 -4.10 -4.43
C THR A 400 32.96 -3.73 -3.27
N VAL A 401 31.64 -3.60 -3.50
CA VAL A 401 30.69 -3.29 -2.44
C VAL A 401 30.68 -4.44 -1.41
N ARG A 402 30.75 -4.07 -0.13
CA ARG A 402 30.73 -5.00 1.02
C ARG A 402 29.65 -4.67 2.03
N CYS A 403 29.12 -3.44 1.99
CA CYS A 403 27.97 -3.02 2.77
C CYS A 403 26.91 -2.46 1.82
N LEU A 404 25.71 -3.04 1.83
CA LEU A 404 24.58 -2.60 1.02
C LEU A 404 23.80 -1.54 1.79
N SER A 405 23.59 -0.38 1.16
CA SER A 405 22.62 0.61 1.63
C SER A 405 21.21 0.13 1.31
N ASP A 406 20.24 0.50 2.14
CA ASP A 406 18.81 0.28 1.86
C ASP A 406 18.31 1.03 0.62
N HIS A 407 18.99 2.11 0.22
CA HIS A 407 18.64 2.89 -0.96
C HIS A 407 19.84 3.55 -1.63
N TYR A 408 19.68 3.82 -2.94
CA TYR A 408 20.63 4.51 -3.79
C TYR A 408 19.88 5.52 -4.67
N VAL A 409 20.24 6.79 -4.62
CA VAL A 409 19.58 7.84 -5.42
C VAL A 409 20.51 8.32 -6.52
N ILE A 410 20.16 8.05 -7.78
CA ILE A 410 20.87 8.56 -8.95
C ILE A 410 20.24 9.90 -9.33
N LYS A 411 21.06 10.91 -9.61
CA LYS A 411 20.58 12.20 -10.12
C LYS A 411 21.10 12.46 -11.52
N ALA A 412 20.25 13.05 -12.33
CA ALA A 412 20.58 13.54 -13.65
C ALA A 412 20.36 15.04 -13.71
N SER A 413 21.27 15.75 -14.36
CA SER A 413 21.20 17.18 -14.59
C SER A 413 21.29 17.46 -16.09
N LEU A 414 20.35 18.23 -16.60
CA LEU A 414 20.42 18.74 -17.98
C LEU A 414 21.22 20.05 -17.97
N LYS A 415 22.28 20.13 -18.77
CA LYS A 415 22.97 21.39 -19.03
C LYS A 415 22.33 22.10 -20.23
N ASP A 416 22.07 23.39 -20.07
CA ASP A 416 21.73 24.27 -21.20
C ASP A 416 22.97 24.57 -22.06
N THR A 417 22.76 25.12 -23.24
CA THR A 417 23.75 25.60 -24.23
C THR A 417 24.82 26.53 -23.64
N ASP A 418 24.50 27.29 -22.59
CA ASP A 418 25.43 28.15 -21.84
C ASP A 418 26.23 27.40 -20.75
N GLY A 419 26.09 26.07 -20.64
CA GLY A 419 26.75 25.23 -19.64
C GLY A 419 26.18 25.35 -18.21
N LYS A 420 25.07 26.09 -18.03
CA LYS A 420 24.38 26.25 -16.76
C LYS A 420 23.43 25.07 -16.53
N THR A 421 23.51 24.45 -15.35
CA THR A 421 22.54 23.41 -14.93
C THR A 421 21.15 24.02 -14.92
N SER A 422 20.25 23.54 -15.79
CA SER A 422 18.92 24.11 -15.93
C SER A 422 17.89 23.35 -15.09
N ARG A 423 17.98 22.01 -15.00
CA ARG A 423 17.00 21.15 -14.30
C ARG A 423 17.65 19.86 -13.77
N ILE A 424 17.22 19.40 -12.59
CA ILE A 424 17.71 18.19 -11.93
C ILE A 424 16.54 17.22 -11.73
N GLN A 425 16.75 15.95 -12.08
CA GLN A 425 15.84 14.85 -11.77
C GLN A 425 16.57 13.81 -10.92
N SER A 426 15.82 13.01 -10.17
CA SER A 426 16.37 11.94 -9.35
C SER A 426 15.52 10.68 -9.43
N ILE A 427 16.17 9.52 -9.39
CA ILE A 427 15.52 8.22 -9.35
C ILE A 427 16.20 7.35 -8.28
N GLY A 428 15.38 6.69 -7.46
CA GLY A 428 15.84 5.85 -6.36
C GLY A 428 15.80 4.37 -6.71
N LEU A 429 16.78 3.62 -6.22
CA LEU A 429 16.81 2.15 -6.27
C LEU A 429 16.87 1.62 -4.84
N ALA A 430 15.99 0.68 -4.50
CA ALA A 430 16.01 -0.05 -3.25
C ALA A 430 17.16 -1.07 -3.26
N GLY A 431 18.02 -0.99 -2.25
CA GLY A 431 19.04 -2.00 -2.04
C GLY A 431 18.42 -3.30 -1.56
N VAL A 432 18.82 -4.41 -2.16
CA VAL A 432 18.33 -5.74 -1.77
C VAL A 432 18.79 -6.11 -0.36
N GLN A 433 17.95 -6.81 0.38
CA GLN A 433 18.32 -7.37 1.67
C GLN A 433 19.06 -8.70 1.47
N PRO A 434 20.33 -8.82 1.89
CA PRO A 434 21.09 -10.05 1.73
C PRO A 434 20.78 -11.04 2.86
N PHE A 435 20.52 -12.28 2.48
CA PHE A 435 20.35 -13.41 3.39
C PHE A 435 21.34 -14.53 3.07
N ARG A 436 21.70 -15.29 4.11
CA ARG A 436 22.39 -16.57 4.02
C ARG A 436 21.44 -17.67 4.46
N ILE A 437 21.07 -18.54 3.53
CA ILE A 437 20.06 -19.58 3.73
C ILE A 437 20.73 -20.92 4.00
N LEU A 438 20.33 -21.57 5.09
CA LEU A 438 20.70 -22.94 5.44
C LEU A 438 19.49 -23.86 5.31
N GLY A 439 19.74 -25.06 4.83
CA GLY A 439 18.74 -26.08 4.54
C GLY A 439 18.56 -26.30 3.03
N PRO A 440 17.41 -26.83 2.61
CA PRO A 440 16.27 -27.20 3.44
C PRO A 440 16.59 -28.36 4.39
N PHE A 441 16.01 -28.34 5.58
CA PHE A 441 16.04 -29.44 6.54
C PHE A 441 14.66 -30.07 6.66
N TRP A 442 14.59 -31.38 6.79
CA TRP A 442 13.32 -32.09 6.98
C TRP A 442 13.56 -33.42 7.69
N ASP A 443 12.50 -33.92 8.31
CA ASP A 443 12.42 -35.28 8.84
C ASP A 443 11.64 -36.19 7.90
N MET A 444 12.02 -37.46 7.89
CA MET A 444 11.32 -38.52 7.16
C MET A 444 10.03 -38.97 7.86
N PHE A 445 9.85 -38.60 9.14
CA PHE A 445 8.83 -39.19 10.01
C PHE A 445 8.00 -38.14 10.71
N ASP A 446 6.72 -38.46 10.91
CA ASP A 446 5.81 -37.63 11.69
C ASP A 446 6.05 -37.85 13.18
N TRP A 447 7.02 -37.11 13.74
CA TRP A 447 7.38 -37.20 15.15
C TRP A 447 6.27 -36.74 16.10
N LYS A 448 5.23 -36.05 15.61
CA LYS A 448 4.05 -35.72 16.42
C LYS A 448 3.12 -36.92 16.64
N LYS A 449 3.15 -37.91 15.73
CA LYS A 449 2.25 -39.09 15.80
C LYS A 449 2.88 -40.30 16.44
N VAL A 450 4.18 -40.54 16.18
CA VAL A 450 4.88 -41.70 16.71
C VAL A 450 6.26 -41.29 17.19
N SER A 451 6.51 -41.51 18.49
CA SER A 451 7.77 -41.19 19.15
C SER A 451 8.91 -42.08 18.66
N GLU A 452 10.15 -41.64 18.85
CA GLU A 452 11.33 -42.45 18.53
C GLU A 452 11.35 -43.77 19.30
N GLU A 453 10.98 -43.76 20.58
CA GLU A 453 10.92 -44.96 21.43
C GLU A 453 9.88 -45.96 20.92
N GLU A 454 8.67 -45.50 20.59
CA GLU A 454 7.62 -46.36 20.01
C GLU A 454 8.07 -46.96 18.69
N ARG A 455 8.74 -46.16 17.84
CA ARG A 455 9.33 -46.71 16.63
C ARG A 455 10.34 -47.77 17.01
N ILE A 456 11.30 -47.51 17.91
CA ILE A 456 12.37 -48.48 18.28
C ILE A 456 11.77 -49.81 18.74
N ASN A 457 10.65 -49.76 19.46
CA ASN A 457 9.92 -50.93 19.96
C ASN A 457 9.21 -51.73 18.84
N GLN A 458 8.87 -51.10 17.71
CA GLN A 458 8.36 -51.80 16.54
C GLN A 458 9.52 -52.48 15.80
N LYS A 459 9.59 -53.82 15.83
CA LYS A 459 10.67 -54.66 15.27
C LYS A 459 10.91 -54.56 13.74
N MET A 460 10.47 -53.49 13.06
CA MET A 460 10.59 -53.24 11.61
C MET A 460 11.80 -52.34 11.27
N TYR A 461 13.01 -52.79 11.63
CA TYR A 461 14.27 -52.13 11.26
C TYR A 461 15.06 -53.01 10.31
N PHE A 462 15.67 -52.40 9.29
CA PHE A 462 16.74 -53.08 8.56
C PHE A 462 18.03 -52.97 9.37
N PRO A 463 18.65 -54.07 9.83
CA PRO A 463 19.90 -54.01 10.55
C PRO A 463 21.02 -53.69 9.55
N PHE A 464 21.33 -52.40 9.38
CA PHE A 464 22.57 -51.97 8.72
C PHE A 464 23.67 -51.80 9.78
N PRO A 465 24.94 -52.20 9.51
CA PRO A 465 25.91 -52.44 10.57
C PRO A 465 26.37 -51.21 11.38
N GLU A 466 26.01 -49.97 11.01
CA GLU A 466 26.48 -48.76 11.71
C GLU A 466 25.39 -47.68 11.90
N HIS A 467 24.18 -47.88 11.38
CA HIS A 467 23.07 -46.90 11.48
C HIS A 467 21.71 -47.59 11.68
N LYS A 468 20.90 -47.07 12.61
CA LYS A 468 19.49 -47.49 12.78
C LYS A 468 18.65 -46.85 11.69
N ILE A 469 18.18 -47.64 10.71
CA ILE A 469 17.27 -47.15 9.65
C ILE A 469 15.83 -47.57 9.99
N PHE A 470 15.03 -46.59 10.39
CA PHE A 470 13.59 -46.71 10.64
C PHE A 470 12.83 -46.96 9.32
N ARG A 471 11.85 -47.87 9.31
CA ARG A 471 10.88 -47.96 8.21
C ARG A 471 9.72 -47.00 8.49
N TYR A 472 9.20 -46.37 7.44
CA TYR A 472 7.94 -45.60 7.52
C TYR A 472 6.78 -46.50 7.98
N LEU A 473 5.85 -45.95 8.74
CA LEU A 473 4.71 -46.66 9.32
C LEU A 473 3.41 -46.50 8.52
N SER A 474 3.41 -45.61 7.53
CA SER A 474 2.27 -45.41 6.62
C SER A 474 2.74 -44.97 5.24
N LEU A 475 1.87 -45.13 4.24
CA LEU A 475 2.11 -44.56 2.91
C LEU A 475 2.25 -43.04 2.93
N ALA A 476 1.64 -42.35 3.89
CA ALA A 476 1.82 -40.91 4.06
C ALA A 476 3.26 -40.56 4.43
N GLU A 477 3.88 -41.27 5.37
CA GLU A 477 5.31 -41.08 5.71
C GLU A 477 6.25 -41.49 4.58
N ALA A 478 5.85 -42.44 3.72
CA ALA A 478 6.67 -42.84 2.57
C ALA A 478 6.77 -41.76 1.48
N HIS A 479 5.81 -40.82 1.43
CA HIS A 479 5.70 -39.81 0.37
C HIS A 479 5.75 -38.36 0.88
N ASN A 480 5.60 -38.13 2.18
CA ASN A 480 5.67 -36.80 2.80
C ASN A 480 6.95 -36.63 3.60
N ASN A 481 7.38 -35.37 3.70
CA ASN A 481 8.41 -34.92 4.63
C ASN A 481 7.75 -34.14 5.76
N PHE A 482 8.48 -33.96 6.86
CA PHE A 482 7.99 -33.26 8.04
C PHE A 482 9.01 -32.22 8.48
N ALA A 483 8.52 -31.12 9.03
CA ALA A 483 9.36 -30.08 9.61
C ALA A 483 8.73 -29.59 10.91
N PHE A 484 9.55 -29.41 11.94
CA PHE A 484 9.05 -29.05 13.27
C PHE A 484 9.79 -27.83 13.82
N LEU A 485 9.06 -26.88 14.39
CA LEU A 485 9.64 -25.63 14.88
C LEU A 485 10.61 -25.88 16.04
N ASN A 486 10.24 -26.80 16.93
CA ASN A 486 11.03 -27.13 18.12
C ASN A 486 12.04 -28.26 17.87
N ARG A 487 12.19 -28.73 16.62
CA ARG A 487 13.25 -29.64 16.22
C ARG A 487 14.50 -28.86 15.86
N GLU A 488 15.57 -29.10 16.59
CA GLU A 488 16.89 -28.53 16.30
C GLU A 488 17.54 -29.27 15.12
N TYR A 489 17.60 -28.64 13.94
CA TYR A 489 18.20 -29.22 12.72
C TYR A 489 19.68 -28.85 12.55
N ILE A 490 20.08 -27.71 13.13
CA ILE A 490 21.46 -27.27 13.35
C ILE A 490 21.56 -26.78 14.79
N SER A 491 22.77 -26.64 15.34
CA SER A 491 22.89 -26.08 16.69
C SER A 491 22.33 -24.65 16.76
N GLU A 492 21.39 -24.41 17.69
CA GLU A 492 20.67 -23.13 17.87
C GLU A 492 21.30 -22.21 18.94
N ASP A 493 22.52 -22.49 19.39
CA ASP A 493 23.25 -21.65 20.37
C ASP A 493 23.76 -20.33 19.77
N PHE A 494 23.75 -20.18 18.43
CA PHE A 494 24.07 -18.99 17.62
C PHE A 494 25.07 -17.99 18.24
N ASP A 495 26.11 -18.48 18.91
CA ASP A 495 27.21 -17.65 19.37
C ASP A 495 27.95 -17.05 18.16
N SER A 496 28.79 -16.05 18.38
CA SER A 496 29.44 -15.35 17.26
C SER A 496 30.31 -16.26 16.39
N GLY A 497 30.83 -17.37 16.93
CA GLY A 497 31.63 -18.34 16.18
C GLY A 497 30.76 -19.25 15.32
N ALA A 498 29.75 -19.88 15.92
CA ALA A 498 28.78 -20.74 15.25
C ALA A 498 28.02 -19.98 14.16
N PHE A 499 27.52 -18.78 14.48
CA PHE A 499 26.83 -17.92 13.51
C PHE A 499 27.72 -17.61 12.30
N SER A 500 29.00 -17.26 12.51
CA SER A 500 29.90 -16.93 11.39
C SER A 500 30.13 -18.13 10.48
N ASN A 501 30.36 -19.31 11.04
CA ASN A 501 30.52 -20.55 10.25
C ASN A 501 29.27 -20.85 9.42
N TYR A 502 28.08 -20.69 10.02
CA TYR A 502 26.80 -20.89 9.36
C TYR A 502 26.52 -19.84 8.27
N PHE A 503 26.84 -18.58 8.53
CA PHE A 503 26.67 -17.49 7.58
C PHE A 503 27.55 -17.71 6.34
N ASP A 504 28.81 -18.12 6.53
CA ASP A 504 29.75 -18.37 5.44
C ASP A 504 29.37 -19.63 4.63
N ALA A 505 28.79 -20.63 5.27
CA ALA A 505 28.30 -21.84 4.60
C ALA A 505 26.96 -21.67 3.87
N GLY A 506 26.17 -20.65 4.24
CA GLY A 506 24.82 -20.43 3.72
C GLY A 506 24.78 -20.03 2.25
N LYS A 507 23.72 -20.44 1.55
CA LYS A 507 23.44 -20.00 0.17
C LYS A 507 23.01 -18.53 0.18
N LYS A 508 23.56 -17.72 -0.73
CA LYS A 508 23.16 -16.32 -0.89
C LYS A 508 21.75 -16.22 -1.46
N TYR A 509 20.93 -15.37 -0.85
CA TYR A 509 19.62 -14.94 -1.35
C TYR A 509 19.50 -13.43 -1.18
N TYR A 510 18.95 -12.74 -2.17
CA TYR A 510 18.83 -11.28 -2.18
C TYR A 510 17.36 -10.91 -2.36
N ALA A 511 16.72 -10.51 -1.27
CA ALA A 511 15.32 -10.10 -1.29
C ALA A 511 15.22 -8.66 -1.82
N GLY A 512 14.49 -8.48 -2.91
CA GLY A 512 14.22 -7.15 -3.48
C GLY A 512 13.09 -6.40 -2.78
N GLU A 513 12.19 -7.15 -2.17
CA GLU A 513 11.02 -6.65 -1.47
C GLU A 513 11.05 -7.12 -0.01
N ASP A 514 10.09 -6.65 0.78
CA ASP A 514 9.91 -7.08 2.17
C ASP A 514 9.43 -8.54 2.27
N SER A 515 8.88 -9.06 1.17
CA SER A 515 8.38 -10.42 1.06
C SER A 515 9.52 -11.41 0.79
N LEU A 516 9.66 -12.41 1.65
CA LEU A 516 10.60 -13.51 1.50
C LEU A 516 9.89 -14.74 0.94
N ARG A 517 10.41 -15.28 -0.16
CA ARG A 517 9.80 -16.43 -0.85
C ARG A 517 10.72 -17.63 -0.75
N ILE A 518 10.40 -18.54 0.17
CA ILE A 518 11.19 -19.78 0.35
C ILE A 518 11.31 -20.57 -0.96
N ASP A 519 10.28 -20.56 -1.80
CA ASP A 519 10.25 -21.29 -3.06
C ASP A 519 11.28 -20.78 -4.08
N GLU A 520 11.77 -19.55 -3.91
CA GLU A 520 12.85 -18.98 -4.73
C GLU A 520 14.24 -19.31 -4.17
N MET A 521 14.33 -19.72 -2.90
CA MET A 521 15.60 -19.98 -2.23
C MET A 521 16.21 -21.32 -2.66
N PHE A 522 15.40 -22.33 -3.00
CA PHE A 522 15.85 -23.66 -3.43
C PHE A 522 14.80 -24.41 -4.26
N GLY A 523 15.26 -25.33 -5.11
CA GLY A 523 14.37 -26.13 -5.96
C GLY A 523 13.65 -27.30 -5.26
N TYR A 524 13.92 -27.54 -3.98
CA TYR A 524 13.25 -28.59 -3.20
C TYR A 524 11.78 -28.26 -2.97
N LYS A 525 10.91 -29.25 -3.21
CA LYS A 525 9.46 -29.13 -3.05
C LYS A 525 8.98 -30.02 -1.91
N GLY A 526 8.24 -29.44 -0.97
CA GLY A 526 7.68 -30.15 0.18
C GLY A 526 7.99 -29.50 1.52
N PRO A 527 7.49 -30.08 2.62
CA PRO A 527 7.67 -29.52 3.95
C PRO A 527 9.13 -29.47 4.35
N CYS A 528 9.60 -28.31 4.84
CA CYS A 528 10.97 -28.13 5.29
C CYS A 528 11.11 -26.99 6.30
N CYS A 529 12.22 -27.03 7.02
CA CYS A 529 12.73 -25.94 7.84
C CYS A 529 13.92 -25.29 7.14
N ILE A 530 14.02 -23.97 7.19
CA ILE A 530 15.22 -23.22 6.80
C ILE A 530 15.65 -22.28 7.92
N TYR A 531 16.92 -21.88 7.88
CA TYR A 531 17.43 -20.77 8.67
C TYR A 531 17.90 -19.68 7.72
N ALA A 532 17.34 -18.49 7.83
CA ALA A 532 17.72 -17.31 7.07
C ALA A 532 18.51 -16.37 7.99
N LEU A 533 19.79 -16.17 7.68
CA LEU A 533 20.73 -15.40 8.49
C LEU A 533 21.05 -14.06 7.83
N GLN A 534 21.14 -12.99 8.63
CA GLN A 534 21.56 -11.66 8.17
C GLN A 534 22.60 -11.05 9.12
N LYS A 535 23.47 -10.22 8.54
CA LYS A 535 24.35 -9.31 9.27
C LYS A 535 23.99 -7.87 8.96
N LEU A 536 23.77 -7.08 10.00
CA LEU A 536 23.40 -5.66 9.91
C LEU A 536 24.37 -4.82 10.73
N CYS A 537 24.87 -3.71 10.17
CA CYS A 537 25.75 -2.80 10.88
C CYS A 537 25.07 -1.46 11.16
N LEU A 538 25.03 -1.05 12.43
CA LEU A 538 24.44 0.23 12.85
C LEU A 538 25.49 1.23 13.34
N LYS A 539 25.23 2.52 13.10
CA LYS A 539 26.10 3.62 13.55
C LYS A 539 25.93 3.91 15.05
N THR A 540 24.73 3.64 15.57
CA THR A 540 24.30 3.90 16.95
C THR A 540 23.51 2.71 17.49
N ASP A 541 23.33 2.66 18.80
CA ASP A 541 22.33 1.76 19.39
C ASP A 541 20.93 2.24 19.00
N GLU A 542 20.03 1.32 18.65
CA GLU A 542 18.68 1.65 18.19
C GLU A 542 17.65 0.69 18.79
N GLU A 543 16.54 1.26 19.24
CA GLU A 543 15.33 0.49 19.55
C GLU A 543 14.55 0.30 18.24
N VAL A 544 14.24 -0.95 17.93
CA VAL A 544 13.58 -1.33 16.69
C VAL A 544 12.40 -2.25 16.97
N GLN A 545 11.51 -2.35 15.99
CA GLN A 545 10.45 -3.34 15.96
C GLN A 545 10.57 -4.18 14.69
N PHE A 546 10.66 -5.50 14.84
CA PHE A 546 10.53 -6.43 13.71
C PHE A 546 9.06 -6.63 13.39
N HIS A 547 8.69 -6.36 12.15
CA HIS A 547 7.37 -6.61 11.58
C HIS A 547 7.44 -7.89 10.79
N ILE A 548 6.76 -8.92 11.28
CA ILE A 548 6.82 -10.26 10.70
C ILE A 548 5.41 -10.73 10.38
N GLY A 549 5.15 -10.88 9.08
CA GLY A 549 3.93 -11.46 8.58
C GLY A 549 4.17 -12.87 8.11
N SER A 550 3.89 -13.89 8.94
CA SER A 550 4.07 -15.29 8.53
C SER A 550 2.77 -16.08 8.59
N THR A 551 2.57 -16.95 7.60
CA THR A 551 1.48 -17.94 7.55
C THR A 551 1.83 -19.24 8.27
N THR A 552 3.11 -19.45 8.55
CA THR A 552 3.65 -20.67 9.15
C THR A 552 4.52 -20.32 10.37
N PRO A 553 4.74 -21.30 11.28
CA PRO A 553 5.51 -21.08 12.48
C PRO A 553 6.96 -20.63 12.17
N PHE A 554 7.49 -19.75 13.02
CA PHE A 554 8.87 -19.26 12.91
C PHE A 554 9.47 -18.92 14.28
N LYS A 555 10.80 -18.79 14.31
CA LYS A 555 11.55 -18.26 15.45
C LYS A 555 12.54 -17.19 15.01
N LEU A 556 12.76 -16.20 15.87
CA LEU A 556 13.67 -15.08 15.64
C LEU A 556 14.73 -15.02 16.74
N TRP A 557 16.00 -14.97 16.33
CA TRP A 557 17.12 -14.66 17.20
C TRP A 557 17.78 -13.36 16.78
N VAL A 558 18.19 -12.58 17.79
CA VAL A 558 18.98 -11.37 17.63
C VAL A 558 20.19 -11.47 18.54
N ASN A 559 21.39 -11.39 17.96
CA ASN A 559 22.67 -11.48 18.67
C ASN A 559 22.77 -12.73 19.57
N GLY A 560 22.36 -13.89 19.05
CA GLY A 560 22.39 -15.18 19.74
C GLY A 560 21.23 -15.42 20.72
N LYS A 561 20.41 -14.40 21.02
CA LYS A 561 19.27 -14.54 21.92
C LYS A 561 17.98 -14.78 21.14
N GLU A 562 17.23 -15.83 21.48
CA GLU A 562 15.84 -16.01 20.99
C GLU A 562 14.99 -14.86 21.56
N VAL A 563 14.43 -14.03 20.67
CA VAL A 563 13.60 -12.88 21.06
C VAL A 563 12.12 -13.13 20.79
N TYR A 564 11.79 -14.08 19.90
CA TYR A 564 10.41 -14.41 19.58
C TYR A 564 10.25 -15.80 18.96
N ALA A 565 9.10 -16.42 19.20
CA ALA A 565 8.68 -17.67 18.59
C ALA A 565 7.17 -17.62 18.33
N MET A 566 6.75 -17.95 17.11
CA MET A 566 5.36 -18.08 16.72
C MET A 566 5.11 -19.54 16.35
N GLU A 567 4.28 -20.24 17.13
CA GLU A 567 4.09 -21.70 16.99
C GLU A 567 2.88 -22.10 16.13
N ASP A 568 2.00 -21.14 15.85
CA ASP A 568 0.71 -21.37 15.18
C ASP A 568 0.76 -21.10 13.67
N CYS A 569 -0.32 -21.46 12.97
CA CYS A 569 -0.59 -20.95 11.63
C CYS A 569 -1.64 -19.85 11.72
N LYS A 570 -1.39 -18.71 11.08
CA LYS A 570 -2.30 -17.56 11.05
C LYS A 570 -2.63 -17.19 9.60
N GLY A 571 -3.75 -16.51 9.40
CA GLY A 571 -4.00 -15.79 8.14
C GLY A 571 -2.90 -14.77 7.91
N TYR A 572 -2.53 -14.51 6.66
CA TYR A 572 -1.44 -13.58 6.35
C TYR A 572 -1.85 -12.13 6.60
N SER A 573 -1.02 -11.41 7.35
CA SER A 573 -0.94 -9.95 7.37
C SER A 573 0.52 -9.57 7.65
N PRO A 574 1.06 -8.51 7.05
CA PRO A 574 2.41 -8.02 7.37
C PRO A 574 2.57 -7.57 8.84
N TYR A 575 1.46 -7.44 9.59
CA TYR A 575 1.43 -7.02 11.00
C TYR A 575 1.11 -8.14 12.00
N ASN A 576 1.15 -9.41 11.59
CA ASN A 576 0.79 -10.54 12.47
C ASN A 576 1.58 -10.57 13.78
N ASP A 577 2.87 -10.30 13.70
CA ASP A 577 3.78 -10.38 14.84
C ASP A 577 4.72 -9.15 14.85
N LEU A 578 4.62 -8.37 15.92
CA LEU A 578 5.41 -7.15 16.15
C LEU A 578 6.36 -7.37 17.34
N VAL A 579 7.67 -7.43 17.07
CA VAL A 579 8.67 -7.81 18.08
C VAL A 579 9.60 -6.64 18.36
N ASN A 580 9.48 -6.03 19.54
CA ASN A 580 10.41 -5.00 19.98
C ASN A 580 11.77 -5.62 20.35
N SER A 581 12.85 -4.98 19.92
CA SER A 581 14.22 -5.41 20.25
C SER A 581 15.17 -4.22 20.21
N ARG A 582 16.35 -4.40 20.81
CA ARG A 582 17.42 -3.41 20.76
C ARG A 582 18.57 -3.94 19.91
N LEU A 583 18.93 -3.18 18.90
CA LEU A 583 20.13 -3.42 18.09
C LEU A 583 21.27 -2.55 18.63
N LYS A 584 22.46 -3.13 18.70
CA LYS A 584 23.66 -2.45 19.20
C LYS A 584 24.38 -1.72 18.07
N LYS A 585 25.12 -0.67 18.40
CA LYS A 585 26.12 -0.09 17.51
C LYS A 585 27.10 -1.16 17.03
N GLY A 586 27.43 -1.14 15.74
CA GLY A 586 28.28 -2.13 15.09
C GLY A 586 27.48 -3.31 14.52
N GLU A 587 28.12 -4.47 14.40
CA GLU A 587 27.52 -5.67 13.81
C GLU A 587 26.45 -6.28 14.72
N ASN A 588 25.29 -6.57 14.12
CA ASN A 588 24.19 -7.33 14.68
C ASN A 588 23.96 -8.58 13.82
N GLN A 589 23.63 -9.67 14.50
CA GLN A 589 23.39 -10.98 13.90
C GLN A 589 21.91 -11.32 14.06
N ILE A 590 21.23 -11.61 12.96
CA ILE A 590 19.81 -11.94 12.94
C ILE A 590 19.65 -13.33 12.34
N VAL A 591 18.86 -14.18 12.99
CA VAL A 591 18.52 -15.51 12.48
C VAL A 591 17.00 -15.67 12.51
N LEU A 592 16.44 -16.07 11.37
CA LEU A 592 15.03 -16.41 11.25
C LEU A 592 14.91 -17.89 10.87
N LYS A 593 14.37 -18.71 11.78
CA LYS A 593 14.03 -20.10 11.50
C LYS A 593 12.60 -20.15 10.98
N LEU A 594 12.41 -20.69 9.78
CA LEU A 594 11.14 -20.67 9.07
C LEU A 594 10.71 -22.08 8.70
N LEU A 595 9.43 -22.37 8.87
CA LEU A 595 8.83 -23.60 8.36
C LEU A 595 8.04 -23.33 7.09
N ARG A 596 8.13 -24.26 6.15
CA ARG A 596 7.18 -24.42 5.04
C ARG A 596 6.50 -25.76 5.23
N PHE A 597 5.17 -25.79 5.25
CA PHE A 597 4.39 -27.04 5.40
C PHE A 597 3.78 -27.57 4.09
N SER A 598 3.71 -26.76 3.04
CA SER A 598 3.09 -27.14 1.76
C SER A 598 3.74 -26.38 0.60
N GLU A 599 3.01 -26.16 -0.49
CA GLU A 599 3.48 -25.45 -1.69
C GLU A 599 3.48 -23.91 -1.55
N GLY A 600 3.22 -23.37 -0.36
CA GLY A 600 3.25 -21.92 -0.16
C GLY A 600 3.60 -21.52 1.28
N GLN A 601 4.37 -20.45 1.38
CA GLN A 601 4.55 -19.66 2.59
C GLN A 601 4.57 -18.19 2.18
N LYS A 602 3.67 -17.39 2.76
CA LYS A 602 3.83 -15.94 2.75
C LYS A 602 4.62 -15.54 3.99
N LEU A 603 5.67 -14.75 3.77
CA LEU A 603 6.53 -14.21 4.80
C LEU A 603 6.89 -12.76 4.46
N THR A 604 6.59 -11.83 5.37
CA THR A 604 7.14 -10.47 5.37
C THR A 604 8.14 -10.35 6.50
N PHE A 605 9.27 -9.69 6.25
CA PHE A 605 10.23 -9.37 7.31
C PHE A 605 10.76 -7.95 7.11
N VAL A 606 10.41 -7.05 8.03
CA VAL A 606 10.82 -5.63 7.99
C VAL A 606 11.25 -5.17 9.36
N ILE A 607 12.22 -4.27 9.41
CA ILE A 607 12.68 -3.62 10.65
C ILE A 607 12.22 -2.16 10.64
N ARG A 608 11.53 -1.74 11.70
CA ARG A 608 10.97 -0.38 11.86
C ARG A 608 11.49 0.30 13.12
N GLU A 609 11.34 1.62 13.18
CA GLU A 609 11.58 2.40 14.41
C GLU A 609 10.54 2.03 15.47
N ALA A 610 10.96 1.93 16.74
CA ALA A 610 10.08 1.71 17.88
C ALA A 610 9.83 3.03 18.66
N PRO A 611 8.69 3.18 19.38
CA PRO A 611 7.54 2.28 19.46
C PRO A 611 6.54 2.46 18.28
N PHE A 612 5.78 1.41 17.96
CA PHE A 612 4.72 1.50 16.96
C PHE A 612 3.42 2.00 17.59
N GLU A 613 3.10 3.28 17.37
CA GLU A 613 1.80 3.89 17.67
C GLU A 613 1.20 4.46 16.37
N HIS A 614 0.91 3.59 15.37
CA HIS A 614 0.42 3.95 14.03
C HIS A 614 1.35 4.87 13.19
N THR A 615 2.55 5.15 13.72
CA THR A 615 3.47 6.18 13.24
C THR A 615 4.86 5.66 12.90
N GLY A 616 5.18 4.40 13.23
CA GLY A 616 6.52 3.83 13.09
C GLY A 616 7.04 3.83 11.65
N GLN A 617 8.12 4.56 11.40
CA GLN A 617 8.79 4.60 10.10
C GLN A 617 9.60 3.31 9.88
N ILE A 618 9.68 2.86 8.63
CA ILE A 618 10.61 1.79 8.27
C ILE A 618 12.02 2.35 8.37
N LYS A 619 12.95 1.61 8.97
CA LYS A 619 14.36 2.04 9.11
C LYS A 619 15.06 1.95 7.74
N THR A 620 15.29 3.09 7.09
CA THR A 620 15.84 3.15 5.71
C THR A 620 17.32 3.51 5.63
N ASP A 621 18.03 3.60 6.76
CA ASP A 621 19.47 3.91 6.83
C ASP A 621 20.34 2.68 7.19
N GLN A 622 19.74 1.50 7.08
CA GLN A 622 20.36 0.22 7.38
C GLN A 622 21.49 -0.11 6.40
N CYS A 623 22.61 -0.62 6.93
CA CYS A 623 23.75 -1.08 6.14
C CYS A 623 23.96 -2.58 6.33
N TRP A 624 23.62 -3.36 5.31
CA TRP A 624 23.69 -4.82 5.34
C TRP A 624 25.08 -5.32 4.95
N LEU A 625 25.66 -6.23 5.73
CA LEU A 625 26.98 -6.81 5.44
C LEU A 625 26.83 -8.04 4.53
N LEU A 626 27.66 -8.10 3.49
CA LEU A 626 27.57 -9.12 2.43
C LEU A 626 28.14 -10.48 2.76
#